data_AF-A0A6L6DEP6-F1
#
_entry.id   AF-A0A6L6DEP6-F1
#
_cell.length_a   1.000
_cell.length_b   1.000
_cell.length_c   1.000
_cell.angle_alpha   90.00
_cell.angle_beta   90.00
_cell.angle_gamma   90.00
#
_symmetry.space_group_name_H-M   'P 1'
#
loop_
_entity.id
_entity.type
_entity.pdbx_description
1 polymer ?
#
loop_
_entity_poly.entity_id
_entity_poly.type
_entity_poly.pdbx_seq_one_letter_code
_entity_poly.pdbx_strand_id
1 'polypeptide(L)'
;MSEGLVLMHRAPSALLTHVEWTISGITGNPTKINWSKEDSSDSIFRGSVAIDCSLNDCATLASAFMNLKQLSFEVIHQSAHSGARWS
;
A
#
# COMPACT_ATOMS: atom_id res chain seq x y z
N MET A 1 -17.46 4.96 2.12
CA MET A 1 -16.50 3.99 1.56
C MET A 1 -15.29 4.80 1.18
N SER A 2 -14.20 4.62 1.91
CA SER A 2 -12.99 5.42 1.77
C SER A 2 -11.95 4.49 1.16
N GLU A 3 -11.86 4.52 -0.17
CA GLU A 3 -11.04 3.56 -0.91
C GLU A 3 -9.58 4.05 -0.93
N GLY A 4 -8.69 3.27 -0.32
CA GLY A 4 -7.25 3.38 -0.45
C GLY A 4 -6.72 2.34 -1.43
N LEU A 5 -5.70 2.71 -2.20
CA LEU A 5 -4.99 1.81 -3.11
C LEU A 5 -3.51 1.85 -2.77
N VAL A 6 -2.93 0.70 -2.47
CA VAL A 6 -1.50 0.53 -2.26
C VAL A 6 -0.92 -0.17 -3.48
N LEU A 7 0.02 0.51 -4.14
CA LEU A 7 0.77 0.00 -5.27
C LEU A 7 2.19 -0.30 -4.80
N MET A 8 2.59 -1.56 -4.92
CA MET A 8 3.96 -2.01 -4.67
C MET A 8 4.66 -2.21 -6.00
N HIS A 9 5.64 -1.36 -6.29
CA HIS A 9 6.46 -1.49 -7.49
C HIS A 9 7.59 -2.50 -7.30
N ARG A 10 8.24 -2.47 -6.13
CA ARG A 10 9.35 -3.36 -5.80
C ARG A 10 9.30 -3.71 -4.31
N ALA A 11 9.06 -4.99 -4.03
CA ALA A 11 9.13 -5.54 -2.69
C ALA A 11 9.99 -6.83 -2.67
N PRO A 12 11.03 -6.91 -1.82
CA PRO A 12 11.79 -8.13 -1.66
C PRO A 12 10.96 -9.21 -0.93
N SER A 13 11.21 -10.48 -1.24
CA SER A 13 10.47 -11.63 -0.68
C SER A 13 10.39 -11.61 0.86
N ALA A 14 11.47 -11.20 1.53
CA ALA A 14 11.54 -11.10 2.99
C ALA A 14 10.57 -10.06 3.59
N LEU A 15 10.14 -9.06 2.82
CA LEU A 15 9.26 -7.99 3.29
C LEU A 15 7.79 -8.20 2.92
N LEU A 16 7.45 -9.17 2.05
CA LEU A 16 6.06 -9.40 1.60
C LEU A 16 5.12 -9.64 2.78
N THR A 17 5.50 -10.55 3.68
CA THR A 17 4.71 -10.86 4.87
C THR A 17 4.61 -9.66 5.83
N HIS A 18 5.69 -8.88 5.96
CA HIS A 18 5.68 -7.70 6.82
C HIS A 18 4.75 -6.60 6.29
N VAL A 19 4.68 -6.44 4.97
CA VAL A 19 3.72 -5.55 4.31
C VAL A 19 2.30 -5.99 4.61
N GLU A 20 1.97 -7.26 4.39
CA GLU A 20 0.63 -7.79 4.64
C GLU A 20 0.21 -7.63 6.10
N TRP A 21 1.15 -7.85 7.04
CA TRP A 21 0.91 -7.61 8.46
C TRP A 21 0.72 -6.13 8.81
N THR A 22 1.53 -5.24 8.24
CA THR A 22 1.42 -3.80 8.49
C THR A 22 0.06 -3.28 8.03
N ILE A 23 -0.37 -3.68 6.83
CA ILE A 23 -1.67 -3.28 6.30
C ILE A 23 -2.80 -3.87 7.16
N SER A 24 -2.72 -5.16 7.50
CA SER A 24 -3.75 -5.81 8.30
C SER A 24 -3.85 -5.21 9.73
N GLY A 25 -2.72 -4.80 10.31
CA GLY A 25 -2.67 -4.17 11.62
C GLY A 25 -3.28 -2.77 11.66
N ILE A 26 -3.16 -2.01 10.57
CA ILE A 26 -3.70 -0.64 10.47
C ILE A 26 -5.18 -0.67 10.07
N THR A 27 -5.53 -1.45 9.05
CA THR A 27 -6.90 -1.56 8.53
C THR A 27 -7.81 -2.39 9.45
N GLY A 28 -7.23 -3.18 10.36
CA GLY A 28 -7.96 -4.09 11.24
C GLY A 28 -8.59 -5.30 10.53
N ASN A 29 -8.34 -5.46 9.23
CA ASN A 29 -8.87 -6.54 8.39
C ASN A 29 -7.73 -7.34 7.76
N PRO A 30 -7.86 -8.68 7.69
CA PRO A 30 -6.84 -9.52 7.06
C PRO A 30 -6.73 -9.15 5.59
N THR A 31 -5.58 -8.60 5.21
CA THR A 31 -5.31 -8.14 3.84
C THR A 31 -4.29 -9.07 3.20
N LYS A 32 -4.65 -9.63 2.04
CA LYS A 32 -3.77 -10.48 1.24
C LYS A 32 -3.44 -9.79 -0.07
N ILE A 33 -2.15 -9.68 -0.38
CA ILE A 33 -1.68 -9.07 -1.63
C ILE A 33 -1.42 -10.17 -2.65
N ASN A 34 -1.92 -9.98 -3.88
CA ASN A 34 -1.55 -10.85 -4.98
C ASN A 34 -0.21 -10.39 -5.57
N TRP A 35 0.87 -11.01 -5.10
CA TRP A 35 2.21 -10.72 -5.56
C TRP A 35 2.51 -11.39 -6.91
N SER A 36 3.06 -10.61 -7.83
CA SER A 36 3.56 -11.06 -9.12
C SER A 36 5.06 -10.86 -9.15
N LYS A 37 5.80 -11.91 -9.52
CA LYS A 37 7.27 -11.86 -9.63
C LYS A 37 7.68 -11.12 -10.90
N GLU A 38 8.72 -10.29 -10.83
CA GLU A 38 9.28 -9.66 -12.02
C GLU A 38 10.26 -10.63 -12.71
N ASP A 39 10.09 -10.88 -14.01
CA ASP A 39 10.92 -11.80 -14.81
C ASP A 39 12.43 -11.52 -14.72
N SER A 40 12.80 -10.26 -14.45
CA SER A 40 14.19 -9.79 -14.44
C SER A 40 14.87 -9.90 -13.07
N SER A 41 14.16 -10.28 -12.01
CA SER A 41 14.74 -10.36 -10.66
C SER A 41 14.07 -11.43 -9.81
N ASP A 42 14.84 -12.46 -9.45
CA ASP A 42 14.34 -13.61 -8.69
C ASP A 42 13.77 -13.24 -7.31
N SER A 43 14.20 -12.09 -6.77
CA SER A 43 13.89 -11.67 -5.41
C SER A 43 12.98 -10.44 -5.33
N ILE A 44 12.44 -9.92 -6.43
CA ILE A 44 11.57 -8.72 -6.44
C ILE A 44 10.17 -9.06 -6.91
N PHE A 45 9.20 -8.57 -6.13
CA PHE A 45 7.78 -8.76 -6.37
C PHE A 45 7.08 -7.41 -6.54
N ARG A 46 6.08 -7.42 -7.40
CA ARG A 46 5.14 -6.33 -7.63
C ARG A 46 3.77 -6.75 -7.14
N GLY A 47 2.99 -5.83 -6.59
CA GLY A 47 1.64 -6.13 -6.14
C GLY A 47 0.79 -4.88 -6.07
N SER A 48 -0.53 -5.07 -6.06
CA SER A 48 -1.46 -4.00 -5.73
C SER A 48 -2.55 -4.55 -4.82
N VAL A 49 -3.05 -3.71 -3.93
CA VAL A 49 -4.17 -4.06 -3.06
C VAL A 49 -5.02 -2.82 -2.78
N ALA A 50 -6.33 -3.01 -2.90
CA ALA A 50 -7.30 -2.03 -2.46
C ALA A 50 -7.62 -2.30 -0.98
N ILE A 51 -7.61 -1.25 -0.18
CA ILE A 51 -7.86 -1.29 1.26
C ILE A 51 -8.91 -0.24 1.60
N ASP A 52 -9.80 -0.55 2.53
CA ASP A 52 -10.69 0.46 3.10
C ASP A 52 -9.93 1.13 4.25
N CYS A 53 -9.34 2.31 4.00
CA CYS A 53 -8.59 3.07 5.00
C CYS A 53 -9.04 4.53 5.01
N SER A 54 -9.11 5.12 6.21
CA SER A 54 -9.28 6.57 6.32
C SER A 54 -8.01 7.29 5.86
N LEU A 55 -8.10 8.57 5.47
CA LEU A 55 -6.93 9.36 5.08
C LEU A 55 -5.79 9.28 6.13
N ASN A 56 -6.15 9.28 7.41
CA ASN A 56 -5.20 9.22 8.52
C ASN A 56 -4.52 7.84 8.64
N ASP A 57 -5.27 6.77 8.40
CA ASP A 57 -4.74 5.40 8.37
C ASP A 57 -3.81 5.22 7.16
N CYS A 58 -4.22 5.69 5.99
CA CYS A 58 -3.38 5.60 4.78
C CYS A 58 -2.08 6.41 4.95
N ALA A 59 -2.11 7.57 5.63
CA ALA A 59 -0.91 8.35 5.97
C ALA A 59 0.00 7.64 6.99
N THR A 60 -0.59 6.97 7.99
CA THR A 60 0.15 6.14 8.96
C THR A 60 0.82 4.96 8.28
N LEU A 61 0.11 4.32 7.35
CA LEU A 61 0.59 3.20 6.55
C LEU A 61 1.74 3.61 5.63
N ALA A 62 1.63 4.75 4.95
CA ALA A 62 2.74 5.32 4.17
C ALA A 62 3.96 5.56 5.06
N SER A 63 3.78 6.12 6.26
CA SER A 63 4.87 6.36 7.22
C SER A 63 5.52 5.06 7.71
N ALA A 64 4.74 4.01 7.97
CA ALA A 64 5.24 2.69 8.35
C ALA A 64 6.09 2.07 7.22
N PHE A 65 5.65 2.20 5.97
CA PHE A 65 6.41 1.73 4.81
C PHE A 65 7.66 2.55 4.53
N MET A 66 7.68 3.86 4.82
CA MET A 66 8.90 4.67 4.71
C MET A 66 10.04 4.14 5.61
N ASN A 67 9.71 3.48 6.72
CA ASN A 67 10.72 2.86 7.59
C ASN A 67 11.38 1.61 6.95
N LEU A 68 10.74 1.02 5.92
CA LEU A 68 11.22 -0.14 5.19
C LEU A 68 12.04 0.32 3.97
N LYS A 69 13.31 0.66 4.20
CA LYS A 69 14.22 1.33 3.24
C LYS A 69 14.43 0.65 1.88
N GLN A 70 13.96 -0.58 1.70
CA GLN A 70 14.13 -1.37 0.48
C GLN A 70 12.86 -1.50 -0.38
N LEU A 71 11.78 -0.79 -0.02
CA LEU A 71 10.51 -0.83 -0.73
C LEU A 71 10.32 0.39 -1.64
N SER A 72 9.78 0.14 -2.83
CA SER A 72 9.21 1.20 -3.68
C SER A 72 7.72 1.01 -3.75
N PHE A 73 6.98 1.94 -3.14
CA PHE A 73 5.54 1.86 -2.97
C PHE A 73 4.89 3.21 -3.24
N GLU A 74 3.61 3.18 -3.60
CA GLU A 74 2.75 4.35 -3.76
C GLU A 74 1.43 4.07 -3.02
N VAL A 75 1.04 4.98 -2.12
CA VAL A 75 -0.23 4.91 -1.39
C VAL A 75 -1.12 6.02 -1.92
N ILE A 76 -2.25 5.64 -2.51
CA ILE A 76 -3.24 6.55 -3.06
C ILE A 76 -4.47 6.45 -2.16
N HIS A 77 -4.95 7.58 -1.65
CA HIS A 77 -6.23 7.63 -0.96
C HIS A 77 -7.22 8.42 -1.80
N GLN A 78 -8.36 7.81 -2.13
CA GLN A 78 -9.43 8.51 -2.81
C GLN A 78 -10.16 9.41 -1.81
N SER A 79 -9.62 10.62 -1.66
CA SER A 79 -10.31 11.67 -0.91
C SER A 79 -11.52 12.10 -1.73
N ALA A 80 -12.73 11.92 -1.21
CA ALA A 80 -13.93 12.57 -1.74
C ALA A 80 -13.89 14.07 -1.46
N HIS A 81 -12.84 14.77 -1.86
CA HIS A 81 -12.86 16.22 -1.96
C HIS A 81 -13.53 16.56 -3.28
N SER A 82 -14.84 16.77 -3.21
CA SER A 82 -15.58 17.63 -4.14
C SER A 82 -14.84 18.97 -4.21
N GLY A 83 -13.89 19.07 -5.14
CA GLY A 83 -13.15 20.29 -5.38
C GLY A 83 -14.13 21.36 -5.84
N ALA A 84 -14.53 22.24 -4.94
CA ALA A 84 -15.12 23.51 -5.32
C ALA A 84 -14.07 24.23 -6.18
N ARG A 85 -14.35 24.28 -7.48
CA ARG A 85 -13.53 25.00 -8.45
C ARG A 85 -13.75 26.49 -8.18
N TRP A 86 -12.73 27.19 -7.68
CA TRP A 86 -12.77 28.66 -7.68
C TRP A 86 -12.70 29.14 -9.13
N SER A 87 -13.71 29.94 -9.51
CA SER A 87 -13.76 30.73 -10.74
C SER A 87 -12.96 32.01 -10.59
#